data_AF-A0AAV3X5F4-F1
#
_entry.id   AF-A0AAV3X5F4-F1
#
_cell.length_a   1.000
_cell.length_b   1.000
_cell.length_c   1.000
_cell.angle_alpha   90.00
_cell.angle_beta   90.00
_cell.angle_gamma   90.00
#
_symmetry.space_group_name_H-M   'P 1'
#
loop_
_entity.id
_entity.type
_entity.pdbx_description
1 polymer ?
#
loop_
_entity_poly.entity_id
_entity_poly.type
_entity_poly.pdbx_seq_one_letter_code
_entity_poly.pdbx_strand_id
1 'polypeptide(L)'
;MFDNINEEARTWGMWCHLASLVGIPLGLLSFIGIPPLPFANILGPLGIWLWKKKEHPFIDDQGKESLNFQISLTIYGIVIGIIAVVVGIIVGIIVGSTASSGSNPEQAGGAAIVGFGLAAGILGIALTLIALVGLALVIFAAIKAKGGQSYRYPLTIRLIK
;
A
#
# COMPACT_ATOMS: atom_id res chain seq x y z
N MET A 1 18.26 10.51 -19.95
CA MET A 1 18.77 9.12 -20.00
C MET A 1 20.11 9.14 -19.25
N PHE A 2 20.36 8.22 -18.34
CA PHE A 2 21.65 8.19 -17.63
C PHE A 2 22.70 7.57 -18.55
N ASP A 3 23.85 8.21 -18.66
CA ASP A 3 24.97 7.66 -19.42
C ASP A 3 25.60 6.51 -18.61
N ASN A 4 25.90 5.38 -19.27
CA ASN A 4 26.63 4.24 -18.71
C ASN A 4 26.07 3.64 -17.40
N ILE A 5 24.79 3.24 -17.38
CA ILE A 5 24.24 2.49 -16.24
C ILE A 5 24.86 1.07 -16.19
N ASN A 6 25.77 0.86 -15.25
CA ASN A 6 26.42 -0.44 -15.06
C ASN A 6 25.45 -1.49 -14.46
N GLU A 7 25.86 -2.76 -14.47
CA GLU A 7 25.02 -3.86 -13.99
C GLU A 7 24.66 -3.75 -12.50
N GLU A 8 25.58 -3.24 -11.68
CA GLU A 8 25.37 -3.04 -10.26
C GLU A 8 24.26 -1.99 -10.02
N ALA A 9 24.31 -0.85 -10.71
CA ALA A 9 23.30 0.19 -10.62
C ALA A 9 21.92 -0.30 -11.07
N ARG A 10 21.86 -1.12 -12.14
CA ARG A 10 20.61 -1.77 -12.58
C ARG A 10 20.04 -2.70 -11.51
N THR A 11 20.92 -3.45 -10.86
CA THR A 11 20.54 -4.42 -9.83
C THR A 11 20.04 -3.72 -8.57
N TRP A 12 20.73 -2.69 -8.09
CA TRP A 12 20.28 -1.91 -6.94
C TRP A 12 19.03 -1.08 -7.25
N GLY A 13 18.89 -0.53 -8.47
CA GLY A 13 17.65 0.12 -8.90
C GLY A 13 16.45 -0.83 -8.89
N MET A 14 16.63 -2.09 -9.30
CA MET A 14 15.61 -3.14 -9.19
C MET A 14 15.28 -3.45 -7.72
N TRP A 15 16.29 -3.58 -6.86
CA TRP A 15 16.09 -3.87 -5.43
C TRP A 15 15.37 -2.75 -4.70
N CYS A 16 15.59 -1.48 -5.07
CA CYS A 16 14.80 -0.36 -4.57
C CYS A 16 13.29 -0.59 -4.76
N HIS A 17 12.84 -1.25 -5.83
CA HIS A 17 11.43 -1.56 -6.02
C HIS A 17 11.03 -2.84 -5.27
N LEU A 18 11.79 -3.93 -5.39
CA LEU A 18 11.45 -5.21 -4.78
C LEU A 18 11.42 -5.18 -3.25
N ALA A 19 12.28 -4.38 -2.62
CA ALA A 19 12.30 -4.24 -1.16
C ALA A 19 11.00 -3.69 -0.60
N SER A 20 10.18 -3.02 -1.41
CA SER A 20 8.85 -2.55 -1.02
C SER A 20 7.88 -3.69 -0.71
N LEU A 21 8.14 -4.90 -1.22
CA LEU A 21 7.30 -6.08 -1.02
C LEU A 21 7.56 -6.77 0.33
N VAL A 22 8.55 -6.34 1.11
CA VAL A 22 8.85 -6.92 2.44
C VAL A 22 7.67 -6.81 3.41
N GLY A 23 6.78 -5.83 3.20
CA GLY A 23 5.56 -5.70 3.99
C GLY A 23 4.59 -6.87 3.82
N ILE A 24 4.60 -7.57 2.69
CA ILE A 24 3.71 -8.72 2.43
C ILE A 24 4.01 -9.88 3.38
N PRO A 25 5.21 -10.50 3.39
CA PRO A 25 5.50 -11.62 4.28
C PRO A 25 5.40 -11.21 5.76
N LEU A 26 5.78 -9.99 6.12
CA LEU A 26 5.63 -9.49 7.49
C LEU A 26 4.16 -9.33 7.91
N GLY A 27 3.29 -8.91 6.99
CA GLY A 27 1.85 -8.84 7.24
C GLY A 27 1.21 -10.22 7.40
N LEU A 28 1.70 -11.23 6.67
CA LEU A 28 1.21 -12.60 6.82
C LEU A 28 1.49 -13.19 8.21
N LEU A 29 2.48 -12.68 8.95
CA LEU A 29 2.73 -13.10 10.33
C LEU A 29 1.58 -12.75 11.29
N SER A 30 0.69 -11.82 10.91
CA SER A 30 -0.50 -11.51 11.70
C SER A 30 -1.50 -12.66 11.78
N PHE A 31 -1.47 -13.61 10.84
CA PHE A 31 -2.29 -14.83 10.94
C PHE A 31 -1.83 -15.80 12.03
N ILE A 32 -0.61 -15.65 12.53
CA ILE A 32 -0.06 -16.45 13.65
C ILE A 32 0.09 -15.63 14.94
N GLY A 33 -0.58 -14.49 15.03
CA GLY A 33 -0.62 -13.65 16.25
C GLY A 33 0.53 -12.65 16.39
N ILE A 34 1.37 -12.48 15.37
CA ILE A 34 2.43 -11.44 15.39
C ILE A 34 1.85 -10.13 14.85
N PRO A 35 1.90 -9.02 15.61
CA PRO A 35 1.33 -7.76 15.15
C PRO A 35 2.01 -7.29 13.86
N PRO A 36 1.23 -6.71 12.91
CA PRO A 36 1.80 -6.24 11.66
C PRO A 36 2.78 -5.10 11.94
N LEU A 37 3.93 -5.12 11.26
CA LEU A 37 4.90 -4.03 11.34
C LEU A 37 4.44 -2.90 10.39
N PRO A 38 3.92 -1.78 10.92
CA PRO A 38 3.44 -0.70 10.08
C PRO A 38 4.58 -0.12 9.23
N PHE A 39 4.25 0.33 8.02
CA PHE A 39 5.18 1.01 7.10
C PHE A 39 6.39 0.19 6.63
N ALA A 40 6.42 -1.13 6.86
CA ALA A 40 7.47 -2.01 6.36
C ALA A 40 7.69 -1.88 4.84
N ASN A 41 6.61 -1.62 4.10
CA ASN A 41 6.59 -1.38 2.66
C ASN A 41 7.36 -0.11 2.20
N ILE A 42 7.63 0.82 3.13
CA ILE A 42 8.45 2.03 2.93
C ILE A 42 9.87 1.82 3.50
N LEU A 43 9.98 1.14 4.65
CA LEU A 43 11.27 0.92 5.31
C LEU A 43 12.24 0.08 4.47
N GLY A 44 11.74 -0.95 3.78
CA GLY A 44 12.54 -1.76 2.85
C GLY A 44 13.26 -0.92 1.79
N PRO A 45 12.54 -0.20 0.91
CA PRO A 45 13.17 0.63 -0.12
C PRO A 45 13.96 1.79 0.47
N LEU A 46 13.57 2.32 1.64
CA LEU A 46 14.31 3.38 2.33
C LEU A 46 15.70 2.90 2.75
N GLY A 47 15.80 1.71 3.33
CA GLY A 47 17.08 1.12 3.73
C GLY A 47 18.03 0.96 2.54
N ILE A 48 17.53 0.40 1.43
CA ILE A 48 18.34 0.24 0.21
C ILE A 48 18.75 1.59 -0.38
N TRP A 49 17.82 2.53 -0.50
CA TRP A 49 18.11 3.85 -1.05
C TRP A 49 19.14 4.59 -0.19
N LEU A 50 19.00 4.60 1.14
CA LEU A 50 19.98 5.26 2.01
C LEU A 50 21.38 4.65 1.93
N TRP A 51 21.46 3.32 1.77
CA TRP A 51 22.73 2.63 1.59
C TRP A 51 23.38 2.96 0.24
N LYS A 52 22.61 2.97 -0.84
CA LYS A 52 23.14 2.92 -2.22
C LYS A 52 23.01 4.20 -3.04
N LYS A 53 22.25 5.19 -2.58
CA LYS A 53 21.97 6.44 -3.33
C LYS A 53 23.21 7.23 -3.76
N LYS A 54 24.31 7.13 -3.02
CA LYS A 54 25.56 7.87 -3.33
C LYS A 54 26.41 7.19 -4.40
N GLU A 55 26.13 5.93 -4.73
CA GLU A 55 26.98 5.14 -5.63
C GLU A 55 26.66 5.41 -7.11
N HIS A 56 25.40 5.66 -7.46
CA HIS A 56 25.03 5.94 -8.86
C HIS A 56 23.73 6.76 -8.98
N PRO A 57 23.67 7.78 -9.86
CA PRO A 57 22.47 8.63 -10.04
C PRO A 57 21.19 7.85 -10.37
N PHE A 58 21.30 6.76 -11.15
CA PHE A 58 20.18 5.86 -11.43
C PHE A 58 19.60 5.21 -10.16
N ILE A 59 20.44 4.84 -9.19
CA ILE A 59 19.97 4.24 -7.94
C ILE A 59 19.22 5.28 -7.10
N ASP A 60 19.75 6.51 -7.05
CA ASP A 60 19.07 7.62 -6.37
C ASP A 60 17.69 7.89 -6.98
N ASP A 61 17.62 7.97 -8.31
CA ASP A 61 16.37 8.16 -9.06
C ASP A 61 15.33 7.06 -8.79
N GLN A 62 15.72 5.80 -8.91
CA GLN A 62 14.82 4.67 -8.72
C GLN A 62 14.43 4.47 -7.25
N GLY A 63 15.35 4.75 -6.32
CA GLY A 63 15.07 4.73 -4.88
C GLY A 63 14.04 5.78 -4.47
N LYS A 64 14.21 7.03 -4.93
CA LYS A 64 13.23 8.11 -4.69
C LYS A 64 11.87 7.79 -5.30
N GLU A 65 11.84 7.28 -6.51
CA GLU A 65 10.59 6.93 -7.20
C GLU A 65 9.85 5.80 -6.47
N SER A 66 10.55 4.74 -6.05
CA SER A 66 9.99 3.66 -5.23
C SER A 66 9.43 4.20 -3.92
N LEU A 67 10.20 5.02 -3.20
CA LEU A 67 9.78 5.61 -1.93
C LEU A 67 8.54 6.48 -2.08
N ASN A 68 8.53 7.37 -3.06
CA ASN A 68 7.38 8.23 -3.33
C ASN A 68 6.12 7.41 -3.65
N PHE A 69 6.25 6.34 -4.43
CA PHE A 69 5.12 5.46 -4.74
C PHE A 69 4.59 4.74 -3.50
N GLN A 70 5.48 4.18 -2.69
CA GLN A 70 5.09 3.47 -1.46
C GLN A 70 4.45 4.41 -0.44
N ILE A 71 4.96 5.64 -0.30
CA ILE A 71 4.32 6.66 0.53
C ILE A 71 2.94 7.03 -0.03
N SER A 72 2.81 7.18 -1.36
CA SER A 72 1.53 7.50 -2.01
C SER A 72 0.49 6.42 -1.76
N LEU A 73 0.83 5.15 -2.00
CA LEU A 73 -0.05 4.01 -1.72
C LEU A 73 -0.44 3.93 -0.24
N THR A 74 0.50 4.18 0.68
CA THR A 74 0.21 4.21 2.11
C THR A 74 -0.77 5.33 2.46
N ILE A 75 -0.60 6.54 1.90
CA ILE A 75 -1.54 7.66 2.11
C ILE A 75 -2.92 7.29 1.57
N TYR A 76 -3.01 6.75 0.35
CA TYR A 76 -4.28 6.31 -0.23
C TYR A 76 -4.96 5.24 0.62
N GLY A 77 -4.19 4.28 1.12
CA GLY A 77 -4.66 3.23 2.02
C GLY A 77 -5.22 3.80 3.32
N ILE A 78 -4.53 4.76 3.95
CA ILE A 78 -5.00 5.42 5.18
C ILE A 78 -6.29 6.18 4.94
N VAL A 79 -6.36 6.97 3.85
CA VAL A 79 -7.57 7.75 3.52
C VAL A 79 -8.77 6.83 3.30
N ILE A 80 -8.61 5.78 2.48
CA ILE A 80 -9.70 4.83 2.23
C ILE A 80 -10.06 4.05 3.50
N GLY A 81 -9.09 3.71 4.35
CA GLY A 81 -9.33 3.06 5.64
C GLY A 81 -10.17 3.92 6.59
N ILE A 82 -9.86 5.22 6.69
CA ILE A 82 -10.66 6.17 7.48
C ILE A 82 -12.07 6.27 6.90
N ILE A 83 -12.20 6.39 5.58
CA ILE A 83 -13.52 6.41 4.92
C ILE A 83 -14.29 5.12 5.22
N ALA A 84 -13.64 3.96 5.20
CA ALA A 84 -14.27 2.68 5.50
C ALA A 84 -14.83 2.61 6.92
N VAL A 85 -14.09 3.12 7.91
CA VAL A 85 -14.57 3.18 9.29
C VAL A 85 -15.74 4.16 9.42
N VAL A 86 -15.61 5.37 8.87
CA VAL A 86 -16.65 6.41 8.97
C VAL A 86 -17.94 5.97 8.28
N VAL A 87 -17.85 5.52 7.02
CA VAL A 87 -19.00 5.03 6.25
C VAL A 87 -19.59 3.78 6.90
N GLY A 88 -18.74 2.86 7.38
CA GLY A 88 -19.18 1.69 8.12
C GLY A 88 -20.02 2.05 9.34
N ILE A 89 -19.55 3.01 10.16
CA ILE A 89 -20.28 3.48 11.35
C ILE A 89 -21.63 4.10 10.94
N ILE A 90 -21.63 4.99 9.95
CA ILE A 90 -22.86 5.65 9.47
C ILE A 90 -23.88 4.61 8.98
N VAL A 91 -23.46 3.67 8.13
CA VAL A 91 -24.33 2.61 7.61
C VAL A 91 -24.82 1.72 8.74
N GLY A 92 -23.96 1.33 9.68
CA GLY A 92 -24.33 0.54 10.85
C GLY A 92 -25.41 1.22 11.69
N ILE A 93 -25.27 2.53 11.98
CA ILE A 93 -26.26 3.30 12.73
C ILE A 93 -27.60 3.37 11.99
N ILE A 94 -27.59 3.65 10.69
CA ILE A 94 -28.81 3.75 9.87
C ILE A 94 -29.54 2.40 9.86
N VAL A 95 -28.83 1.33 9.51
CA VAL A 95 -29.40 -0.03 9.43
C VAL A 95 -29.92 -0.47 10.79
N GLY A 96 -29.15 -0.29 11.87
CA GLY A 96 -29.59 -0.60 13.23
C GLY A 96 -30.84 0.18 13.64
N SER A 97 -30.91 1.46 13.31
CA SER A 97 -32.05 2.33 13.62
C SER A 97 -33.31 1.91 12.85
N THR A 98 -33.19 1.57 11.56
CA THR A 98 -34.33 1.04 10.78
C THR A 98 -34.81 -0.31 11.29
N ALA A 99 -33.91 -1.20 11.68
CA ALA A 99 -34.26 -2.50 12.28
C ALA A 99 -34.96 -2.34 13.64
N SER A 100 -34.59 -1.32 14.42
CA SER A 100 -35.23 -1.04 15.72
C SER A 100 -36.67 -0.52 15.60
N SER A 101 -37.11 -0.10 14.40
CA SER A 101 -38.45 0.46 14.18
C SER A 101 -39.57 -0.59 14.14
N GLY A 102 -39.24 -1.90 14.12
CA GLY A 102 -40.21 -2.98 13.94
C GLY A 102 -40.16 -4.16 14.94
N SER A 103 -39.08 -4.39 15.71
CA SER A 103 -38.95 -5.58 16.58
C SER A 103 -37.79 -5.50 17.59
N ASN A 104 -37.77 -6.46 18.54
CA ASN A 104 -36.83 -6.66 19.66
C ASN A 104 -35.44 -5.99 19.55
N PRO A 105 -34.98 -5.24 20.57
CA PRO A 105 -33.69 -4.54 20.60
C PRO A 105 -32.47 -5.41 20.25
N GLU A 106 -32.55 -6.72 20.52
CA GLU A 106 -31.51 -7.69 20.16
C GLU A 106 -31.28 -7.78 18.63
N GLN A 107 -32.33 -7.63 17.82
CA GLN A 107 -32.21 -7.65 16.34
C GLN A 107 -31.56 -6.38 15.79
N ALA A 108 -31.69 -5.24 16.47
CA ALA A 108 -31.10 -3.98 16.04
C ALA A 108 -29.57 -3.98 16.08
N GLY A 109 -28.98 -4.57 17.13
CA GLY A 109 -27.53 -4.71 17.27
C GLY A 109 -26.92 -5.58 16.17
N GLY A 110 -27.54 -6.74 15.89
CA GLY A 110 -27.12 -7.62 14.80
C GLY A 110 -27.18 -6.94 13.43
N ALA A 111 -28.26 -6.22 13.14
CA ALA A 111 -28.41 -5.48 11.88
C ALA A 111 -27.35 -4.38 11.71
N ALA A 112 -27.00 -3.66 12.78
CA ALA A 112 -25.95 -2.65 12.76
C ALA A 112 -24.57 -3.24 12.45
N ILE A 113 -24.22 -4.39 13.05
CA ILE A 113 -22.96 -5.09 12.82
C ILE A 113 -22.86 -5.56 11.35
N VAL A 114 -23.94 -6.13 10.82
CA VAL A 114 -24.00 -6.55 9.41
C VAL A 114 -23.85 -5.34 8.47
N GLY A 115 -24.56 -4.25 8.74
CA GLY A 115 -24.46 -3.01 7.95
C GLY A 115 -23.04 -2.44 7.93
N PHE A 116 -22.39 -2.35 9.09
CA PHE A 116 -20.98 -1.95 9.20
C PHE A 116 -20.07 -2.88 8.40
N GLY A 117 -20.20 -4.20 8.61
CA GLY A 117 -19.34 -5.21 8.00
C GLY A 117 -19.41 -5.21 6.47
N LEU A 118 -20.60 -5.05 5.89
CA LEU A 118 -20.77 -4.96 4.44
C LEU A 118 -20.17 -3.68 3.87
N ALA A 119 -20.43 -2.52 4.49
CA ALA A 119 -19.89 -1.24 4.04
C ALA A 119 -18.36 -1.20 4.12
N ALA A 120 -17.78 -1.63 5.25
CA ALA A 120 -16.34 -1.73 5.43
C ALA A 120 -15.74 -2.79 4.49
N GLY A 121 -16.42 -3.91 4.27
CA GLY A 121 -15.98 -4.99 3.39
C GLY A 121 -15.84 -4.57 1.93
N ILE A 122 -16.80 -3.79 1.39
CA ILE A 122 -16.73 -3.24 0.03
C ILE A 122 -15.47 -2.37 -0.15
N LEU A 123 -15.18 -1.51 0.82
CA LEU A 123 -13.99 -0.66 0.79
C LEU A 123 -12.69 -1.46 1.03
N GLY A 124 -12.75 -2.54 1.81
CA GLY A 124 -11.67 -3.51 1.96
C GLY A 124 -11.33 -4.23 0.65
N ILE A 125 -12.34 -4.56 -0.16
CA ILE A 125 -12.12 -5.11 -1.52
C ILE A 125 -11.41 -4.07 -2.40
N ALA A 126 -11.84 -2.81 -2.36
CA ALA A 126 -11.18 -1.74 -3.11
C ALA A 126 -9.70 -1.57 -2.71
N LEU A 127 -9.39 -1.59 -1.42
CA LEU A 127 -8.01 -1.58 -0.90
C LEU A 127 -7.18 -2.76 -1.42
N THR A 128 -7.78 -3.96 -1.44
CA THR A 128 -7.11 -5.16 -1.94
C THR A 128 -6.79 -5.04 -3.43
N LEU A 129 -7.74 -4.54 -4.24
CA LEU A 129 -7.51 -4.30 -5.66
C LEU A 129 -6.40 -3.27 -5.90
N ILE A 130 -6.37 -2.18 -5.12
CA ILE A 130 -5.30 -1.17 -5.19
C ILE A 130 -3.95 -1.81 -4.85
N ALA A 131 -3.89 -2.65 -3.82
CA ALA A 131 -2.66 -3.36 -3.44
C ALA A 131 -2.18 -4.32 -4.54
N LEU A 132 -3.09 -5.02 -5.22
CA LEU A 132 -2.76 -5.90 -6.35
C LEU A 132 -2.24 -5.13 -7.56
N VAL A 133 -2.87 -4.01 -7.90
CA VAL A 133 -2.36 -3.10 -8.94
C VAL A 133 -0.99 -2.55 -8.55
N GLY A 134 -0.82 -2.15 -7.29
CA GLY A 134 0.46 -1.69 -6.76
C GLY A 134 1.56 -2.74 -6.86
N LEU A 135 1.26 -3.99 -6.51
CA LEU A 135 2.17 -5.13 -6.66
C LEU A 135 2.59 -5.32 -8.13
N ALA A 136 1.64 -5.30 -9.06
CA ALA A 136 1.95 -5.43 -10.48
C ALA A 136 2.85 -4.29 -10.98
N LEU A 137 2.59 -3.06 -10.55
CA LEU A 137 3.42 -1.90 -10.89
C LEU A 137 4.83 -2.02 -10.31
N VAL A 138 4.99 -2.50 -9.07
CA VAL A 138 6.30 -2.72 -8.44
C VAL A 138 7.13 -3.74 -9.21
N ILE A 139 6.52 -4.86 -9.60
CA ILE A 139 7.19 -5.90 -10.40
C ILE A 139 7.60 -5.32 -11.76
N PHE A 140 6.71 -4.57 -12.42
CA PHE A 140 7.03 -3.94 -13.70
C PHE A 140 8.16 -2.91 -13.60
N ALA A 141 8.15 -2.09 -12.56
CA ALA A 141 9.22 -1.13 -12.27
C ALA A 141 10.56 -1.83 -12.03
N ALA A 142 10.56 -2.92 -11.26
CA ALA A 142 11.74 -3.73 -11.00
C ALA A 142 12.34 -4.31 -12.30
N ILE A 143 11.50 -4.87 -13.16
CA ILE A 143 11.92 -5.40 -14.48
C ILE A 143 12.53 -4.29 -15.34
N LYS A 144 11.87 -3.12 -15.42
CA LYS A 144 12.41 -1.96 -16.15
C LYS A 144 13.73 -1.46 -15.59
N ALA A 145 13.85 -1.38 -14.26
CA ALA A 145 15.06 -0.95 -13.60
C ALA A 145 16.22 -1.92 -13.85
N LYS A 146 15.96 -3.24 -13.81
CA LYS A 146 16.94 -4.25 -14.21
C LYS A 146 17.32 -4.14 -15.69
N GLY A 147 16.45 -3.61 -16.55
CA GLY A 147 16.76 -3.23 -17.94
C GLY A 147 17.53 -1.92 -18.12
N GLY A 148 17.84 -1.19 -17.04
CA GLY A 148 18.47 0.14 -17.11
C GLY A 148 17.50 1.25 -17.55
N GLN A 149 16.20 1.01 -17.51
CA GLN A 149 15.20 2.01 -17.83
C GLN A 149 14.59 2.59 -16.56
N SER A 150 14.53 3.91 -16.47
CA SER A 150 13.78 4.55 -15.38
C SER A 150 12.30 4.30 -15.56
N TYR A 151 11.67 3.76 -14.52
CA TYR A 151 10.22 3.72 -14.43
C TYR A 151 9.69 4.92 -13.64
N ARG A 152 8.48 5.36 -13.97
CA ARG A 152 7.73 6.38 -13.22
C ARG A 152 6.36 5.79 -12.92
N TYR A 153 6.05 5.64 -11.64
CA TYR A 153 4.76 5.10 -11.22
C TYR A 153 3.65 6.11 -11.52
N PRO A 154 2.49 5.64 -12.04
CA PRO A 154 1.30 6.48 -12.15
C PRO A 154 0.76 6.83 -10.77
N LEU A 155 0.09 7.97 -10.66
CA LEU A 155 -0.56 8.42 -9.41
C LEU A 155 0.40 8.52 -8.21
N THR A 156 1.68 8.84 -8.46
CA THR A 156 2.67 9.04 -7.40
C THR A 156 2.79 10.51 -7.00
N ILE A 157 2.69 10.77 -5.70
CA ILE A 157 3.02 12.04 -5.05
C ILE A 157 4.54 12.09 -4.84
N ARG A 158 5.21 13.05 -5.49
CA ARG A 158 6.68 13.18 -5.46
C ARG A 158 7.14 14.08 -4.31
N LEU A 159 7.22 13.50 -3.11
CA LEU A 159 7.65 14.20 -1.89
C LEU A 159 9.18 14.33 -1.82
N ILE A 160 9.89 13.26 -2.20
CA ILE A 160 11.34 13.22 -2.25
C ILE A 160 11.77 13.63 -3.68
N LYS A 161 12.60 14.68 -3.78
CA LYS A 161 13.15 15.24 -5.03
C LYS A 161 14.61 14.86 -5.21
#